data_AF-A0A929A021-F1
#
_entry.id   AF-A0A929A021-F1
#
_cell.length_a   1.000
_cell.length_b   1.000
_cell.length_c   1.000
_cell.angle_alpha   90.00
_cell.angle_beta   90.00
_cell.angle_gamma   90.00
#
_symmetry.space_group_name_H-M   'P 1'
#
loop_
_entity.id
_entity.type
_entity.pdbx_description
1 polymer ?
#
loop_
_entity_poly.entity_id
_entity_poly.type
_entity_poly.pdbx_seq_one_letter_code
_entity_poly.pdbx_strand_id
1 'polypeptide(L)'
;MGELEPVLPLKAVIFQIMFLLVATALEAMVLRQKLLLGYKQSVRYAAAINLLTVVVGWFAFLAIEPLIDARLQAQVISYVLFDHLINNTLKPQMGWIILVAGLVAFFMTLILKLKGLELIMRALGTWSVPSQPRDLSRQERYSRSRTGTTQHQQAASQFAIAVLQANALSFSAIFLLLVMRSYILRSPA
;
A
#
# COMPACT_ATOMS: atom_id res chain seq x y z
N MET A 1 27.06 -32.37 -15.98
CA MET A 1 25.74 -32.47 -15.32
C MET A 1 25.58 -31.19 -14.54
N GLY A 2 24.74 -30.28 -15.05
CA GLY A 2 24.62 -28.92 -14.53
C GLY A 2 23.98 -28.94 -13.16
N GLU A 3 24.65 -28.34 -12.18
CA GLU A 3 24.05 -28.04 -10.89
C GLU A 3 22.93 -27.03 -11.14
N LEU A 4 21.70 -27.52 -11.04
CA LEU A 4 20.53 -26.67 -10.84
C LEU A 4 20.69 -26.07 -9.45
N GLU A 5 21.47 -24.99 -9.32
CA GLU A 5 21.32 -24.10 -8.18
C GLU A 5 19.84 -23.73 -8.15
N PRO A 6 19.08 -24.02 -7.08
CA PRO A 6 17.69 -23.66 -7.02
C PRO A 6 17.62 -22.15 -6.88
N VAL A 7 17.50 -21.47 -8.01
CA VAL A 7 17.27 -20.03 -8.20
C VAL A 7 15.84 -19.69 -7.74
N LEU A 8 15.46 -20.12 -6.54
CA LEU A 8 14.17 -19.78 -5.94
C LEU A 8 14.33 -18.44 -5.22
N PRO A 9 13.49 -17.43 -5.52
CA PRO A 9 13.52 -16.12 -4.87
C PRO A 9 12.95 -16.19 -3.44
N LEU A 10 13.38 -17.18 -2.64
CA LEU A 10 12.87 -17.45 -1.30
C LEU A 10 13.05 -16.24 -0.38
N LYS A 11 14.17 -15.52 -0.51
CA LYS A 11 14.43 -14.28 0.21
C LYS A 11 13.35 -13.22 -0.10
N ALA A 12 13.06 -12.99 -1.38
CA ALA A 12 12.05 -12.03 -1.80
C ALA A 12 10.65 -12.39 -1.27
N VAL A 13 10.29 -13.68 -1.32
CA VAL A 13 9.01 -14.18 -0.79
C VAL A 13 8.90 -13.95 0.73
N ILE A 14 9.94 -14.26 1.50
CA ILE A 14 9.95 -14.06 2.96
C ILE A 14 9.81 -12.56 3.29
N PHE A 15 10.58 -11.69 2.62
CA PHE A 15 10.46 -10.24 2.81
C PHE A 15 9.07 -9.72 2.43
N GLN A 16 8.50 -10.21 1.33
CA GLN A 16 7.16 -9.84 0.90
C GLN A 16 6.11 -10.22 1.95
N ILE A 17 6.19 -11.44 2.50
CA ILE A 17 5.29 -11.88 3.58
C ILE A 17 5.48 -11.02 4.83
N MET A 18 6.72 -10.71 5.21
CA MET A 18 7.01 -9.86 6.36
C MET A 18 6.42 -8.45 6.19
N PHE A 19 6.61 -7.81 5.03
CA PHE A 19 6.03 -6.50 4.73
C PHE A 19 4.51 -6.55 4.69
N LEU A 20 3.93 -7.61 4.13
CA LEU A 20 2.48 -7.81 4.11
C LEU A 20 1.91 -7.89 5.54
N LEU A 21 2.57 -8.63 6.44
CA LEU A 21 2.16 -8.76 7.84
C LEU A 21 2.25 -7.42 8.58
N VAL A 22 3.37 -6.70 8.44
CA VAL A 22 3.57 -5.40 9.08
C VAL A 22 2.55 -4.38 8.58
N ALA A 23 2.36 -4.26 7.26
CA ALA A 23 1.37 -3.36 6.67
C ALA A 23 -0.05 -3.71 7.14
N THR A 24 -0.40 -5.00 7.15
CA THR A 24 -1.71 -5.45 7.62
C THR A 24 -1.95 -5.10 9.08
N ALA A 25 -0.97 -5.30 9.95
CA ALA A 25 -1.09 -5.00 11.38
C ALA A 25 -1.26 -3.49 11.63
N LEU A 26 -0.44 -2.65 11.00
CA LEU A 26 -0.51 -1.20 11.13
C LEU A 26 -1.81 -0.65 10.56
N GLU A 27 -2.23 -1.11 9.39
CA GLU A 27 -3.47 -0.64 8.77
C GLU A 27 -4.69 -1.09 9.55
N ALA A 28 -4.71 -2.33 10.04
CA ALA A 28 -5.79 -2.80 10.90
C ALA A 28 -5.92 -1.96 12.17
N MET A 29 -4.80 -1.54 12.77
CA MET A 29 -4.81 -0.64 13.93
C MET A 29 -5.44 0.71 13.57
N VAL A 30 -5.04 1.33 12.46
CA VAL A 30 -5.56 2.62 12.02
C VAL A 30 -7.04 2.53 11.64
N LEU A 31 -7.43 1.51 10.88
CA LEU A 31 -8.82 1.23 10.49
C LEU A 31 -9.71 1.06 11.72
N ARG A 32 -9.24 0.33 12.74
CA ARG A 32 -9.96 0.18 14.01
C ARG A 32 -10.15 1.52 14.72
N GLN A 33 -9.10 2.32 14.82
CA GLN A 33 -9.14 3.60 15.54
C GLN A 33 -9.96 4.66 14.81
N LYS A 34 -9.91 4.70 13.48
CA LYS A 34 -10.48 5.78 12.66
C LYS A 34 -11.85 5.45 12.08
N LEU A 35 -12.11 4.20 11.72
CA LEU A 35 -13.40 3.75 11.18
C LEU A 35 -14.28 3.05 12.21
N LEU A 36 -13.82 2.94 13.47
CA LEU A 36 -14.52 2.29 14.59
C LEU A 36 -14.95 0.84 14.27
N LEU A 37 -14.22 0.19 13.39
CA LEU A 37 -14.47 -1.19 13.00
C LEU A 37 -14.09 -2.14 14.15
N GLY A 38 -14.82 -3.26 14.26
CA GLY A 38 -14.44 -4.33 15.18
C GLY A 38 -13.04 -4.86 14.87
N TYR A 39 -12.33 -5.40 15.87
CA TYR A 39 -10.96 -5.92 15.72
C TYR A 39 -10.84 -6.92 14.56
N LYS A 40 -11.72 -7.94 14.55
CA LYS A 40 -11.74 -8.98 13.51
C LYS A 40 -12.01 -8.39 12.12
N GLN A 41 -12.88 -7.38 12.01
CA GLN A 41 -13.22 -6.75 10.74
C GLN A 41 -12.06 -5.90 10.21
N SER A 42 -11.41 -5.13 11.09
CA SER A 42 -10.26 -4.30 10.73
C SER A 42 -9.10 -5.13 10.18
N VAL A 43 -8.78 -6.26 10.83
CA VAL A 43 -7.76 -7.19 10.36
C VAL A 43 -8.15 -7.84 9.03
N ARG A 44 -9.41 -8.29 8.88
CA ARG A 44 -9.91 -8.89 7.63
C ARG A 44 -9.82 -7.92 6.45
N TYR A 45 -10.27 -6.67 6.63
CA TYR A 45 -10.22 -5.67 5.58
C TYR A 45 -8.78 -5.26 5.24
N ALA A 46 -7.93 -5.02 6.25
CA ALA A 46 -6.52 -4.73 6.05
C ALA A 46 -5.80 -5.86 5.31
N ALA A 47 -6.04 -7.12 5.69
CA ALA A 47 -5.42 -8.26 5.05
C ALA A 47 -5.88 -8.41 3.59
N ALA A 48 -7.19 -8.33 3.36
CA ALA A 48 -7.77 -8.45 2.03
C ALA A 48 -7.27 -7.35 1.08
N ILE A 49 -7.25 -6.09 1.55
CA ILE A 49 -6.83 -4.97 0.70
C ILE A 49 -5.32 -4.97 0.45
N ASN A 50 -4.49 -5.34 1.43
CA ASN A 50 -3.05 -5.46 1.23
C ASN A 50 -2.72 -6.63 0.31
N LEU A 51 -3.40 -7.77 0.45
CA LEU A 51 -3.21 -8.90 -0.47
C LEU A 51 -3.64 -8.53 -1.90
N LEU A 52 -4.80 -7.90 -2.07
CA LEU A 52 -5.24 -7.37 -3.36
C LEU A 52 -4.19 -6.44 -3.96
N THR A 53 -3.63 -5.54 -3.15
CA THR A 53 -2.61 -4.59 -3.59
C THR A 53 -1.34 -5.29 -4.06
N VAL A 54 -0.90 -6.33 -3.35
CA VAL A 54 0.26 -7.13 -3.76
C VAL A 54 -0.02 -7.87 -5.07
N VAL A 55 -1.19 -8.50 -5.20
CA VAL A 55 -1.58 -9.22 -6.43
C VAL A 55 -1.64 -8.28 -7.62
N VAL A 56 -2.32 -7.13 -7.48
CA VAL A 56 -2.38 -6.09 -8.54
C VAL A 56 -1.00 -5.54 -8.86
N GLY A 57 -0.14 -5.35 -7.85
CA GLY A 57 1.25 -4.94 -8.04
C GLY A 57 2.05 -5.93 -8.89
N TRP A 58 1.91 -7.24 -8.64
CA TRP A 58 2.52 -8.27 -9.46
C TRP A 58 1.99 -8.29 -10.89
N PHE A 59 0.67 -8.18 -11.09
CA PHE A 59 0.09 -8.08 -12.42
C PHE A 59 0.59 -6.85 -13.18
N ALA A 60 0.66 -5.69 -12.51
CA ALA A 60 1.19 -4.47 -13.10
C ALA A 60 2.68 -4.61 -13.45
N PHE A 61 3.47 -5.24 -12.58
CA PHE A 61 4.88 -5.52 -12.84
C PHE A 61 5.05 -6.39 -14.09
N LEU A 62 4.32 -7.51 -14.18
CA LEU A 62 4.39 -8.43 -15.32
C LEU A 62 3.87 -7.80 -16.62
N ALA A 63 2.90 -6.89 -16.54
CA ALA A 63 2.39 -6.15 -17.70
C ALA A 63 3.38 -5.10 -18.20
N ILE A 64 4.12 -4.45 -17.30
CA ILE A 64 5.10 -3.40 -17.63
C ILE A 64 6.44 -3.99 -18.03
N GLU A 65 6.83 -5.14 -17.49
CA GLU A 65 8.09 -5.84 -17.79
C GLU A 65 8.46 -5.85 -19.28
N PRO A 66 7.60 -6.27 -20.23
CA PRO A 66 7.95 -6.33 -21.65
C PRO A 66 8.16 -4.97 -22.32
N LEU A 67 7.74 -3.87 -21.68
CA LEU A 67 7.91 -2.50 -22.20
C LEU A 67 9.24 -1.86 -21.76
N ILE A 68 10.00 -2.52 -20.87
CA ILE A 68 11.26 -2.01 -20.32
C ILE A 68 12.42 -2.41 -21.24
N ASP A 69 13.37 -1.49 -21.46
CA ASP A 69 14.60 -1.75 -22.22
C ASP A 69 15.40 -2.93 -21.63
N ALA A 70 15.96 -3.78 -22.48
CA ALA A 70 16.54 -5.07 -22.11
C ALA A 70 17.67 -4.95 -21.06
N ARG A 71 18.41 -3.83 -21.05
CA ARG A 71 19.45 -3.56 -20.03
C ARG A 71 18.87 -3.25 -18.65
N LEU A 72 17.75 -2.53 -18.60
CA LEU A 72 17.06 -2.21 -17.35
C LEU A 72 16.26 -3.40 -16.85
N GLN A 73 15.69 -4.20 -17.75
CA GLN A 73 14.92 -5.40 -17.41
C GLN A 73 15.76 -6.39 -16.58
N ALA A 74 16.96 -6.73 -17.05
CA ALA A 74 17.84 -7.68 -16.33
C ALA A 74 18.24 -7.17 -14.93
N GLN A 75 18.41 -5.84 -14.79
CA GLN A 75 18.77 -5.22 -13.51
C GLN A 75 17.59 -5.14 -12.54
N VAL A 76 16.38 -4.87 -13.04
CA VAL A 76 15.14 -4.86 -12.25
C VAL A 76 14.79 -6.28 -11.79
N ILE A 77 14.84 -7.27 -12.68
CA ILE A 77 14.61 -8.68 -12.36
C ILE A 77 15.63 -9.13 -11.30
N SER A 78 16.91 -8.82 -11.49
CA SER A 78 17.94 -9.20 -10.52
C SER A 78 17.76 -8.53 -9.15
N TYR A 79 17.35 -7.26 -9.13
CA TYR A 79 17.07 -6.56 -7.88
C TYR A 79 15.82 -7.10 -7.17
N VAL A 80 14.72 -7.32 -7.91
CA VAL A 80 13.44 -7.78 -7.35
C VAL A 80 13.51 -9.24 -6.88
N LEU A 81 14.19 -10.12 -7.63
CA LEU A 81 14.24 -11.56 -7.33
C LEU A 81 15.44 -11.96 -6.45
N PHE A 82 16.60 -11.32 -6.63
CA PHE A 82 17.85 -11.72 -5.96
C PHE A 82 18.41 -10.65 -5.02
N ASP A 83 17.76 -9.50 -4.90
CA ASP A 83 18.20 -8.38 -4.05
C ASP A 83 19.64 -7.92 -4.38
N HIS A 84 20.09 -8.15 -5.62
CA HIS A 84 21.44 -7.82 -6.07
C HIS A 84 21.39 -6.67 -7.10
N LEU A 85 22.14 -5.61 -6.83
CA LEU A 85 22.46 -4.57 -7.80
C LEU A 85 23.72 -5.00 -8.55
N ILE A 86 23.55 -5.59 -9.73
CA ILE A 86 24.67 -6.14 -10.54
C ILE A 86 25.72 -5.06 -10.90
N ASN A 87 25.38 -3.77 -10.95
CA ASN A 87 26.31 -2.72 -11.40
C ASN A 87 26.47 -1.52 -10.43
N ASN A 88 27.70 -1.34 -9.96
CA ASN A 88 28.15 -0.31 -9.02
C ASN A 88 28.23 1.12 -9.63
N THR A 89 28.15 1.24 -10.96
CA THR A 89 28.35 2.49 -11.72
C THR A 89 27.09 3.34 -11.90
N LEU A 90 25.89 2.81 -11.66
CA LEU A 90 24.61 3.52 -11.82
C LEU A 90 23.98 3.99 -10.49
N LYS A 91 24.73 3.91 -9.37
CA LYS A 91 24.26 4.21 -8.01
C LYS A 91 23.52 5.56 -7.84
N PRO A 92 23.97 6.69 -8.45
CA PRO A 92 23.27 7.97 -8.27
C PRO A 92 21.94 8.04 -9.03
N GLN A 93 21.90 7.54 -10.28
CA GLN A 93 20.71 7.58 -11.13
C GLN A 93 19.65 6.57 -10.69
N MET A 94 20.06 5.38 -10.19
CA MET A 94 19.13 4.40 -9.63
C MET A 94 18.47 4.88 -8.34
N GLY A 95 19.16 5.66 -7.50
CA GLY A 95 18.55 6.22 -6.29
C GLY A 95 17.33 7.10 -6.60
N TRP A 96 17.44 7.96 -7.62
CA TRP A 96 16.33 8.77 -8.09
C TRP A 96 15.20 7.92 -8.68
N ILE A 97 15.52 6.93 -9.52
CA ILE A 97 14.52 6.03 -10.13
C ILE A 97 13.75 5.26 -9.05
N ILE A 98 14.44 4.72 -8.04
CA ILE A 98 13.82 4.00 -6.92
C ILE A 98 12.92 4.94 -6.11
N LEU A 99 13.35 6.18 -5.86
CA LEU A 99 12.55 7.16 -5.14
C LEU A 99 11.27 7.51 -5.91
N VAL A 100 11.39 7.81 -7.22
CA VAL A 100 10.24 8.11 -8.08
C VAL A 100 9.31 6.89 -8.18
N ALA A 101 9.85 5.69 -8.38
CA ALA A 101 9.07 4.46 -8.44
C ALA A 101 8.34 4.19 -7.11
N GLY A 102 9.02 4.40 -5.96
CA GLY A 102 8.42 4.28 -4.64
C GLY A 102 7.30 5.29 -4.39
N LEU A 103 7.47 6.53 -4.86
CA LEU A 103 6.44 7.56 -4.77
C LEU A 103 5.23 7.23 -5.64
N VAL A 104 5.45 6.78 -6.89
CA VAL A 104 4.37 6.32 -7.77
C VAL A 104 3.65 5.12 -7.17
N ALA A 105 4.39 4.15 -6.64
CA ALA A 105 3.82 2.99 -5.96
C ALA A 105 2.99 3.41 -4.74
N PHE A 106 3.44 4.40 -3.95
CA PHE A 106 2.68 4.93 -2.83
C PHE A 106 1.31 5.46 -3.25
N PHE A 107 1.25 6.29 -4.30
CA PHE A 107 -0.03 6.83 -4.78
C PHE A 107 -0.92 5.77 -5.43
N MET A 108 -0.35 4.87 -6.23
CA MET A 108 -1.11 3.78 -6.86
C MET A 108 -1.72 2.84 -5.81
N THR A 109 -0.94 2.45 -4.80
CA THR A 109 -1.44 1.64 -3.69
C THR A 109 -2.49 2.38 -2.87
N LEU A 110 -2.33 3.69 -2.65
CA LEU A 110 -3.32 4.51 -1.95
C LEU A 110 -4.67 4.53 -2.70
N ILE A 111 -4.65 4.77 -4.02
CA ILE A 111 -5.86 4.79 -4.85
C ILE A 111 -6.54 3.42 -4.83
N LEU A 112 -5.75 2.34 -4.98
CA LEU A 112 -6.26 0.99 -4.94
C LEU A 112 -6.87 0.65 -3.58
N LYS A 113 -6.24 1.08 -2.48
CA LYS A 113 -6.77 0.89 -1.12
C LYS A 113 -8.06 1.64 -0.89
N LEU A 114 -8.14 2.91 -1.32
CA LEU A 114 -9.35 3.71 -1.22
C LEU A 114 -10.51 3.03 -1.94
N LYS A 115 -10.32 2.67 -3.22
CA LYS A 115 -11.37 2.07 -4.04
C LYS A 115 -11.70 0.64 -3.66
N GLY A 116 -10.70 -0.17 -3.36
CA GLY A 116 -10.91 -1.56 -2.98
C GLY A 116 -11.59 -1.67 -1.61
N LEU A 117 -11.21 -0.84 -0.63
CA LEU A 117 -11.87 -0.85 0.67
C LEU A 117 -13.31 -0.33 0.59
N GLU A 118 -13.54 0.76 -0.16
CA GLU A 118 -14.87 1.28 -0.48
C GLU A 118 -15.76 0.18 -1.11
N LEU A 119 -15.22 -0.54 -2.10
CA LEU A 119 -15.93 -1.63 -2.78
C LEU A 119 -16.26 -2.80 -1.84
N ILE A 120 -15.28 -3.26 -1.04
CA ILE A 120 -15.47 -4.37 -0.09
C ILE A 120 -16.53 -4.00 0.96
N MET A 121 -16.45 -2.81 1.54
CA MET A 121 -17.41 -2.36 2.56
C MET A 121 -18.83 -2.20 1.97
N ARG A 122 -18.94 -1.71 0.73
CA ARG A 122 -20.24 -1.63 0.02
C ARG A 122 -20.80 -3.00 -0.28
N ALA A 123 -19.99 -3.92 -0.81
CA ALA A 123 -20.41 -5.28 -1.12
C ALA A 123 -20.89 -6.06 0.11
N LEU A 124 -20.30 -5.77 1.28
CA LEU A 124 -20.66 -6.39 2.56
C LEU A 124 -21.76 -5.63 3.33
N GLY A 125 -22.27 -4.53 2.79
CA GLY A 125 -23.27 -3.69 3.47
C GLY A 125 -22.77 -3.01 4.76
N THR A 126 -21.46 -2.99 5.01
CA THR A 126 -20.83 -2.36 6.18
C THR A 126 -20.40 -0.92 5.92
N TRP A 127 -20.74 -0.38 4.76
CA TRP A 127 -20.47 0.99 4.37
C TRP A 127 -21.18 1.97 5.30
N SER A 128 -20.41 2.63 6.16
CA SER A 128 -20.91 3.52 7.22
C SER A 128 -21.07 4.98 6.78
N VAL A 129 -20.69 5.33 5.55
CA VAL A 129 -20.92 6.68 5.01
C VAL A 129 -22.40 6.79 4.58
N PRO A 130 -23.19 7.70 5.16
CA PRO A 130 -24.64 7.78 4.89
C PRO A 130 -24.93 8.06 3.42
N SER A 131 -25.60 7.14 2.73
CA SER A 131 -25.88 7.24 1.28
C SER A 131 -26.99 8.23 0.89
N GLN A 132 -27.74 8.77 1.86
CA GLN A 132 -28.78 9.76 1.62
C GLN A 132 -28.61 10.96 2.55
N PRO A 133 -28.88 12.19 2.07
CA PRO A 133 -29.16 13.28 2.97
C PRO A 133 -30.40 12.90 3.78
N ARG A 134 -30.23 12.69 5.10
CA ARG A 134 -31.38 12.66 6.02
C ARG A 134 -32.25 13.87 5.73
N ASP A 135 -33.56 13.73 5.84
CA ASP A 135 -34.48 14.86 5.78
C ASP A 135 -34.17 15.80 6.96
N LEU A 136 -33.30 16.77 6.71
CA LEU A 136 -32.83 17.69 7.72
C LEU A 136 -33.97 18.63 8.07
N SER A 137 -34.19 18.81 9.37
CA SER A 137 -35.07 19.85 9.89
C SER A 137 -34.65 21.21 9.33
N ARG A 138 -35.62 22.12 9.15
CA ARG A 138 -35.41 23.48 8.63
C ARG A 138 -34.31 24.23 9.40
N GLN A 139 -34.15 23.90 10.69
CA GLN A 139 -33.15 24.45 11.60
C GLN A 139 -31.72 23.93 11.32
N GLU A 140 -31.58 22.66 10.92
CA GLU A 140 -30.30 22.05 10.54
C GLU A 140 -29.81 22.50 9.16
N ARG A 141 -30.72 22.85 8.24
CA ARG A 141 -30.35 23.48 6.96
C ARG A 141 -29.75 24.88 7.17
N TYR A 142 -30.30 25.64 8.10
CA TYR A 142 -29.84 27.00 8.40
C TYR A 142 -28.44 26.98 9.04
N SER A 143 -28.17 26.06 9.97
CA SER A 143 -26.84 25.90 10.56
C SER A 143 -25.81 25.34 9.57
N ARG A 144 -26.19 24.42 8.66
CA ARG A 144 -25.31 23.89 7.61
C ARG A 144 -24.94 24.91 6.54
N SER A 145 -25.82 25.87 6.23
CA SER A 145 -25.52 26.93 5.25
C SER A 145 -24.31 27.79 5.66
N ARG A 146 -24.04 27.88 6.97
CA ARG A 146 -22.86 28.55 7.54
C ARG A 146 -21.59 27.70 7.53
N THR A 147 -21.70 26.38 7.55
CA THR A 147 -20.54 25.45 7.61
C THR A 147 -20.17 24.84 6.26
N GLY A 148 -21.01 24.97 5.23
CA GLY A 148 -20.70 24.66 3.82
C GLY A 148 -20.42 23.19 3.48
N THR A 149 -20.20 22.30 4.45
CA THR A 149 -19.85 20.90 4.21
C THR A 149 -21.00 19.96 4.60
N THR A 150 -21.39 19.06 3.71
CA THR A 150 -22.41 18.04 4.01
C THR A 150 -21.84 16.94 4.92
N GLN A 151 -22.66 16.34 5.79
CA GLN A 151 -22.24 15.18 6.63
C GLN A 151 -21.66 14.03 5.79
N HIS A 152 -22.17 13.83 4.57
CA HIS A 152 -21.63 12.86 3.62
C HIS A 152 -20.19 13.20 3.23
N GLN A 153 -19.91 14.45 2.82
CA GLN A 153 -18.55 14.90 2.49
C GLN A 153 -17.61 14.78 3.69
N GLN A 154 -18.09 15.09 4.90
CA GLN A 154 -17.29 14.93 6.12
C GLN A 154 -16.94 13.46 6.38
N ALA A 155 -17.91 12.54 6.35
CA ALA A 155 -17.66 11.12 6.55
C ALA A 155 -16.76 10.51 5.45
N ALA A 156 -16.96 10.89 4.18
CA ALA A 156 -16.10 10.48 3.08
C ALA A 156 -14.66 11.02 3.22
N SER A 157 -14.50 12.27 3.69
CA SER A 157 -13.19 12.85 3.95
C SER A 157 -12.46 12.15 5.10
N GLN A 158 -13.17 11.82 6.19
CA GLN A 158 -12.61 11.08 7.33
C GLN A 158 -12.17 9.68 6.91
N PHE A 159 -12.96 9.00 6.08
CA PHE A 159 -12.57 7.72 5.49
C PHE A 159 -11.30 7.84 4.65
N ALA A 160 -11.25 8.83 3.74
CA ALA A 160 -10.08 9.05 2.90
C ALA A 160 -8.81 9.36 3.71
N ILE A 161 -8.95 10.22 4.74
CA ILE A 161 -7.86 10.55 5.67
C ILE A 161 -7.40 9.31 6.44
N ALA A 162 -8.33 8.45 6.90
CA ALA A 162 -7.99 7.22 7.60
C ALA A 162 -7.16 6.28 6.73
N VAL A 163 -7.58 6.06 5.47
CA VAL A 163 -6.86 5.21 4.51
C VAL A 163 -5.50 5.82 4.15
N LEU A 164 -5.43 7.13 3.98
CA LEU A 164 -4.17 7.85 3.73
C LEU A 164 -3.19 7.69 4.89
N GLN A 165 -3.65 7.90 6.13
CA GLN A 165 -2.82 7.73 7.33
C GLN A 165 -2.34 6.28 7.47
N ALA A 166 -3.23 5.31 7.20
CA ALA A 166 -2.90 3.90 7.24
C ALA A 166 -1.80 3.56 6.21
N ASN A 167 -1.95 4.00 4.96
CA ASN A 167 -0.97 3.76 3.90
C ASN A 167 0.37 4.46 4.20
N ALA A 168 0.34 5.71 4.67
CA ALA A 168 1.53 6.46 5.04
C ALA A 168 2.32 5.80 6.18
N LEU A 169 1.63 5.30 7.21
CA LEU A 169 2.25 4.59 8.31
C LEU A 169 2.90 3.28 7.85
N SER A 170 2.19 2.48 7.04
CA SER A 170 2.74 1.24 6.47
C SER A 170 3.98 1.48 5.62
N PHE A 171 3.92 2.46 4.70
CA PHE A 171 5.06 2.78 3.83
C PHE A 171 6.24 3.33 4.64
N SER A 172 5.99 4.14 5.66
CA SER A 172 7.04 4.65 6.54
C SER A 172 7.71 3.51 7.33
N ALA A 173 6.92 2.57 7.84
CA ALA A 173 7.44 1.40 8.56
C ALA A 173 8.24 0.48 7.64
N ILE A 174 7.74 0.19 6.44
CA ILE A 174 8.46 -0.61 5.44
C ILE A 174 9.76 0.08 5.04
N PHE A 175 9.72 1.39 4.79
CA PHE A 175 10.93 2.16 4.48
C PHE A 175 11.96 2.08 5.61
N LEU A 176 11.52 2.23 6.87
CA LEU A 176 12.40 2.10 8.03
C LEU A 176 13.00 0.68 8.14
N LEU A 177 12.19 -0.35 7.89
CA LEU A 177 12.67 -1.74 7.85
C LEU A 177 13.70 -1.96 6.73
N LEU A 178 13.50 -1.36 5.56
CA LEU A 178 14.44 -1.41 4.44
C LEU A 178 15.76 -0.70 4.78
N VAL A 179 15.69 0.48 5.41
CA VAL A 179 16.86 1.23 5.86
C VAL A 179 17.62 0.44 6.93
N MET A 180 16.94 -0.06 7.95
CA MET A 180 17.54 -0.88 9.01
C MET A 180 18.22 -2.13 8.44
N ARG A 181 17.54 -2.83 7.53
CA ARG A 181 18.09 -3.95 6.78
C ARG A 181 19.37 -3.57 6.04
N SER A 182 19.38 -2.42 5.37
CA SER A 182 20.55 -1.94 4.63
C SER A 182 21.74 -1.60 5.53
N TYR A 183 21.52 -1.21 6.78
CA TYR A 183 22.60 -1.00 7.74
C TYR A 183 23.11 -2.31 8.35
N ILE A 184 22.22 -3.24 8.70
CA ILE A 184 22.58 -4.53 9.32
C ILE A 184 23.33 -5.43 8.35
N LEU A 185 22.91 -5.52 7.09
CA LEU A 185 23.54 -6.37 6.07
C LEU A 185 24.83 -5.78 5.48
N ARG A 186 25.14 -4.51 5.77
CA ARG A 186 26.35 -3.82 5.28
C ARG A 186 27.46 -3.76 6.34
N SER A 187 27.24 -4.39 7.49
CA SER A 187 28.28 -4.68 8.48
C SER A 187 29.33 -5.58 7.84
N PRO A 188 30.56 -5.11 7.60
CA PRO A 188 31.65 -6.01 7.21
C PRO A 188 31.89 -6.96 8.38
N ALA A 189 31.70 -8.26 8.14
CA ALA A 189 32.46 -9.26 8.86
C ALA A 189 33.88 -9.28 8.27
#